data_AF-Q1HQ00-F1
#
_entry.id   AF-Q1HQ00-F1
#
_cell.length_a   1.000
_cell.length_b   1.000
_cell.length_c   1.000
_cell.angle_alpha   90.00
_cell.angle_beta   90.00
_cell.angle_gamma   90.00
#
_symmetry.space_group_name_H-M   'P 1'
#
loop_
_entity.id
_entity.type
_entity.pdbx_description
1 polymer ?
#
loop_
_entity_poly.entity_id
_entity_poly.type
_entity_poly.pdbx_seq_one_letter_code
_entity_poly.pdbx_strand_id
1 'polypeptide(L)'
;METLYHQTNQLLQETTDLFNKLERDPANHQQIENAIQSKINTVNANCEKLDIYVFKTPINQRSMAKMRVDQLKYDNKHIQASLINAQNKRQKREQELAEREQLLNRRLGHDHTEINVDYLAQEQASLQNSHRHVDDMWHTGTNILNTLKYNRDTIKSAHRRIIDWANTRGWSNATISLIERRVSQDKYIWLGGMIFTWGCYRSGGYILDVAFGAYLEILVLCI
;
A
#
# COMPACT_ATOMS: atom_id res chain seq x y z
N MET A 1 -14.51 -7.59 -8.43
CA MET A 1 -13.42 -6.64 -8.11
C MET A 1 -13.17 -6.58 -6.62
N GLU A 2 -14.19 -6.31 -5.79
CA GLU A 2 -14.01 -6.17 -4.34
C GLU A 2 -13.52 -7.44 -3.64
N THR A 3 -14.02 -8.62 -4.04
CA THR A 3 -13.56 -9.91 -3.50
C THR A 3 -12.06 -10.14 -3.69
N LEU A 4 -11.55 -9.92 -4.91
CA LEU A 4 -10.12 -10.00 -5.22
C LEU A 4 -9.31 -8.94 -4.47
N TYR A 5 -9.86 -7.75 -4.27
CA TYR A 5 -9.19 -6.69 -3.50
C TYR A 5 -9.03 -7.08 -2.03
N HIS A 6 -10.07 -7.62 -1.39
CA HIS A 6 -9.99 -8.12 -0.01
C HIS A 6 -9.05 -9.31 0.12
N GLN A 7 -9.11 -10.27 -0.81
CA GLN A 7 -8.20 -11.41 -0.84
C GLN A 7 -6.73 -10.96 -0.97
N THR A 8 -6.47 -9.95 -1.80
CA THR A 8 -5.12 -9.42 -2.00
C THR A 8 -4.61 -8.70 -0.75
N ASN A 9 -5.46 -7.92 -0.07
CA ASN A 9 -5.11 -7.31 1.22
C ASN A 9 -4.83 -8.34 2.31
N GLN A 10 -5.61 -9.41 2.37
CA GLN A 10 -5.37 -10.51 3.31
C GLN A 10 -4.03 -11.19 3.04
N LEU A 11 -3.70 -11.46 1.76
CA LEU A 11 -2.41 -12.02 1.38
C LEU A 11 -1.24 -11.08 1.75
N LEU A 12 -1.43 -9.76 1.65
CA LEU A 12 -0.45 -8.76 2.10
C LEU A 12 -0.22 -8.84 3.62
N GLN A 13 -1.28 -8.92 4.42
CA GLN A 13 -1.18 -9.08 5.88
C GLN A 13 -0.47 -10.40 6.25
N GLU A 14 -0.86 -11.51 5.64
CA GLU A 14 -0.21 -12.80 5.85
C GLU A 14 1.28 -12.79 5.47
N THR A 15 1.65 -12.02 4.44
CA THR A 15 3.04 -11.86 4.03
C THR A 15 3.83 -11.11 5.11
N THR A 16 3.27 -10.05 5.68
CA THR A 16 3.87 -9.32 6.82
C THR A 16 4.02 -10.22 8.05
N ASP A 17 3.05 -11.09 8.32
CA ASP A 17 3.16 -12.06 9.42
C ASP A 17 4.26 -13.10 9.19
N LEU A 18 4.49 -13.51 7.94
CA LEU A 18 5.63 -14.36 7.60
C LEU A 18 6.96 -13.65 7.84
N PHE A 19 7.06 -12.34 7.61
CA PHE A 19 8.24 -11.55 7.99
C PHE A 19 8.48 -11.55 9.51
N ASN A 20 7.42 -11.36 10.30
CA ASN A 20 7.53 -11.45 11.76
C ASN A 20 7.97 -12.85 12.23
N LYS A 21 7.55 -13.90 11.52
CA LYS A 21 8.01 -15.27 11.78
C LYS A 21 9.47 -15.49 11.37
N LEU A 22 9.90 -14.88 10.26
CA LEU A 22 11.29 -14.91 9.79
C LEU A 22 12.25 -14.29 10.82
N GLU A 23 11.83 -13.25 11.52
CA GLU A 23 12.64 -12.63 12.58
C GLU A 23 12.74 -13.50 13.85
N ARG A 24 11.72 -14.32 14.13
CA ARG A 24 11.66 -15.16 15.34
C ARG A 24 12.32 -16.52 15.17
N ASP A 25 12.33 -17.07 13.96
CA ASP A 25 12.88 -18.40 13.67
C ASP A 25 13.99 -18.34 12.61
N PRO A 26 15.26 -18.16 13.05
CA PRO A 26 16.43 -18.18 12.18
C PRO A 26 16.92 -19.60 11.89
N ALA A 27 16.10 -20.65 12.00
CA ALA A 27 16.48 -21.97 11.49
C ALA A 27 15.79 -22.24 10.15
N ASN A 28 14.53 -21.82 10.02
CA ASN A 28 13.69 -22.17 8.87
C ASN A 28 13.57 -21.07 7.81
N HIS A 29 14.55 -20.17 7.76
CA HIS A 29 14.53 -18.97 6.92
C HIS A 29 14.30 -19.23 5.44
N GLN A 30 14.92 -20.26 4.85
CA GLN A 30 14.76 -20.55 3.41
C GLN A 30 13.32 -20.92 3.05
N GLN A 31 12.64 -21.71 3.89
CA GLN A 31 11.25 -22.10 3.64
C GLN A 31 10.31 -20.89 3.75
N ILE A 32 10.55 -20.02 4.74
CA ILE A 32 9.76 -18.81 4.97
C ILE A 32 9.97 -17.80 3.83
N GLU A 33 11.21 -17.58 3.39
CA GLU A 33 11.53 -16.72 2.25
C GLU A 33 10.86 -17.23 0.95
N ASN A 34 10.92 -18.53 0.68
CA ASN A 34 10.25 -19.14 -0.48
C ASN A 34 8.72 -18.98 -0.40
N ALA A 35 8.14 -19.14 0.79
CA ALA A 35 6.71 -18.92 1.01
C ALA A 35 6.31 -17.45 0.79
N ILE A 36 7.11 -16.50 1.29
CA ILE A 36 6.93 -15.06 1.06
C ILE A 36 7.00 -14.76 -0.44
N GLN A 37 7.99 -15.28 -1.14
CA GLN A 37 8.14 -15.06 -2.58
C GLN A 37 6.95 -15.62 -3.38
N SER A 38 6.46 -16.80 -3.02
CA SER A 38 5.25 -17.38 -3.64
C SER A 38 4.01 -16.52 -3.41
N LYS A 39 3.84 -15.96 -2.19
CA LYS A 39 2.73 -15.05 -1.89
C LYS A 39 2.85 -13.72 -2.64
N ILE A 40 4.05 -13.14 -2.74
CA ILE A 40 4.31 -11.93 -3.54
C ILE A 40 3.94 -12.16 -5.00
N ASN A 41 4.32 -13.30 -5.59
CA ASN A 41 3.98 -13.65 -6.97
C ASN A 41 2.44 -13.75 -7.16
N THR A 42 1.73 -14.31 -6.17
CA THR A 42 0.27 -14.41 -6.20
C THR A 42 -0.39 -13.03 -6.10
N VAL A 43 0.11 -12.16 -5.22
CA VAL A 43 -0.35 -10.77 -5.10
C VAL A 43 -0.13 -9.99 -6.40
N ASN A 44 1.02 -10.18 -7.05
CA ASN A 44 1.29 -9.55 -8.36
C ASN A 44 0.31 -10.01 -9.44
N ALA A 45 0.07 -11.33 -9.55
CA ALA A 45 -0.92 -11.86 -10.49
C ALA A 45 -2.35 -11.35 -10.19
N ASN A 46 -2.70 -11.16 -8.91
CA ASN A 46 -3.98 -10.57 -8.53
C ASN A 46 -4.08 -9.08 -8.86
N CYS A 47 -2.99 -8.31 -8.69
CA CYS A 47 -2.91 -6.90 -9.06
C CYS A 47 -3.07 -6.71 -10.58
N GLU A 48 -2.47 -7.57 -11.41
CA GLU A 48 -2.66 -7.56 -12.88
C GLU A 48 -4.11 -7.85 -13.26
N LYS A 49 -4.76 -8.83 -12.62
CA LYS A 49 -6.19 -9.11 -12.83
C LYS A 49 -7.05 -7.92 -12.40
N LEU A 50 -6.72 -7.28 -11.28
CA LEU A 50 -7.41 -6.09 -10.78
C LEU A 50 -7.28 -4.91 -11.74
N ASP A 51 -6.13 -4.70 -12.39
CA ASP A 51 -5.99 -3.70 -13.45
C ASP A 51 -6.98 -3.92 -14.57
N ILE A 52 -7.13 -5.16 -15.06
CA ILE A 52 -8.09 -5.51 -16.11
C ILE A 52 -9.52 -5.17 -15.66
N TYR A 53 -9.87 -5.44 -14.40
CA TYR A 53 -11.17 -5.04 -13.85
C TYR A 53 -11.35 -3.53 -13.76
N VAL A 54 -10.29 -2.76 -13.46
CA VAL A 54 -10.33 -1.28 -13.47
C VAL A 54 -10.67 -0.74 -14.86
N PHE A 55 -10.17 -1.36 -15.94
CA PHE A 55 -10.54 -0.98 -17.31
C PHE A 55 -12.00 -1.29 -17.66
N LYS A 56 -12.61 -2.30 -17.02
CA LYS A 56 -14.00 -2.71 -17.24
C LYS A 56 -15.03 -1.93 -16.39
N THR A 57 -14.60 -1.23 -15.35
CA THR A 57 -15.49 -0.38 -14.52
C THR A 57 -15.91 0.92 -15.21
N PRO A 58 -17.13 1.42 -14.92
CA PRO A 58 -17.64 2.67 -15.50
C PRO A 58 -16.79 3.88 -15.08
N ILE A 59 -16.75 4.91 -15.95
CA ILE A 59 -15.87 6.08 -15.87
C ILE A 59 -15.98 6.83 -14.52
N ASN A 60 -17.16 6.85 -13.91
CA ASN A 60 -17.41 7.50 -12.62
C ASN A 60 -16.72 6.82 -11.42
N GLN A 61 -16.50 5.50 -11.46
CA GLN A 61 -15.89 4.73 -10.37
C GLN A 61 -14.44 4.32 -10.67
N ARG A 62 -14.03 4.41 -11.94
CA ARG A 62 -12.71 3.98 -12.43
C ARG A 62 -11.54 4.69 -11.75
N SER A 63 -11.67 5.97 -11.41
CA SER A 63 -10.62 6.72 -10.70
C SER A 63 -10.33 6.12 -9.31
N MET A 64 -11.39 5.90 -8.52
CA MET A 64 -11.29 5.36 -7.17
C MET A 64 -10.81 3.89 -7.18
N ALA A 65 -11.28 3.09 -8.13
CA ALA A 65 -10.79 1.73 -8.33
C ALA A 65 -9.29 1.71 -8.71
N LYS A 66 -8.86 2.64 -9.58
CA LYS A 66 -7.46 2.77 -9.97
C LYS A 66 -6.57 3.15 -8.79
N MET A 67 -7.00 4.10 -7.96
CA MET A 67 -6.27 4.49 -6.76
C MET A 67 -6.04 3.30 -5.81
N ARG A 68 -7.09 2.49 -5.58
CA ARG A 68 -7.00 1.29 -4.74
C ARG A 68 -6.01 0.25 -5.27
N VAL A 69 -5.98 0.03 -6.59
CA VAL A 69 -5.03 -0.91 -7.21
C VAL A 69 -3.60 -0.34 -7.21
N ASP A 70 -3.44 0.96 -7.46
CA ASP A 70 -2.13 1.62 -7.40
C ASP A 70 -1.55 1.57 -5.97
N GLN A 71 -2.39 1.67 -4.92
CA GLN A 71 -1.98 1.47 -3.53
C GLN A 71 -1.47 0.04 -3.27
N LEU A 72 -2.25 -0.99 -3.66
CA LEU A 72 -1.84 -2.39 -3.49
C LEU A 72 -0.50 -2.70 -4.18
N LYS A 73 -0.26 -2.12 -5.34
CA LYS A 73 1.01 -2.25 -6.07
C LYS A 73 2.17 -1.59 -5.32
N TYR A 74 1.95 -0.44 -4.70
CA TYR A 74 2.95 0.21 -3.88
C TYR A 74 3.32 -0.66 -2.68
N ASP A 75 2.32 -1.19 -1.97
CA ASP A 75 2.55 -2.04 -0.80
C ASP A 75 3.25 -3.35 -1.17
N ASN A 76 2.89 -3.98 -2.30
CA ASN A 76 3.58 -5.17 -2.79
C ASN A 76 5.07 -4.90 -3.11
N LYS A 77 5.37 -3.76 -3.75
CA LYS A 77 6.76 -3.37 -4.05
C LYS A 77 7.56 -3.08 -2.79
N HIS A 78 6.94 -2.46 -1.79
CA HIS A 78 7.56 -2.24 -0.49
C HIS A 78 7.93 -3.58 0.16
N ILE A 79 6.99 -4.53 0.22
CA ILE A 79 7.23 -5.89 0.74
C ILE A 79 8.37 -6.58 -0.01
N GLN A 80 8.42 -6.47 -1.34
CA GLN A 80 9.48 -7.06 -2.14
C GLN A 80 10.85 -6.44 -1.84
N ALA A 81 10.93 -5.11 -1.66
CA ALA A 81 12.16 -4.44 -1.25
C ALA A 81 12.59 -4.87 0.17
N SER A 82 11.65 -5.04 1.10
CA SER A 82 11.92 -5.56 2.43
C SER A 82 12.49 -6.98 2.41
N LEU A 83 12.01 -7.85 1.52
CA LEU A 83 12.55 -9.20 1.34
C LEU A 83 14.02 -9.16 0.89
N ILE A 84 14.32 -8.38 -0.14
CA ILE A 84 15.67 -8.25 -0.69
C ILE A 84 16.63 -7.70 0.38
N ASN A 85 16.19 -6.69 1.15
CA ASN A 85 17.00 -6.15 2.24
C ASN A 85 17.26 -7.19 3.35
N ALA A 86 16.27 -8.01 3.69
CA ALA A 86 16.43 -9.09 4.67
C ALA A 86 17.43 -10.15 4.18
N GLN A 87 17.36 -10.52 2.89
CA GLN A 87 18.28 -11.46 2.25
C GLN A 87 19.72 -10.90 2.19
N ASN A 88 19.88 -9.65 1.75
CA ASN A 88 21.19 -8.99 1.71
C ASN A 88 21.82 -8.89 3.11
N LYS A 89 21.03 -8.55 4.12
CA LYS A 89 21.50 -8.52 5.52
C LYS A 89 21.94 -9.91 6.00
N ARG A 90 21.29 -10.99 5.56
CA ARG A 90 21.72 -12.36 5.84
C ARG A 90 23.03 -12.71 5.14
N GLN A 91 23.10 -12.50 3.82
CA GLN A 91 24.31 -12.79 3.04
C GLN A 91 25.52 -12.04 3.59
N LYS A 92 25.34 -10.77 3.98
CA LYS A 92 26.40 -9.99 4.61
C LYS A 92 26.88 -10.61 5.92
N ARG A 93 25.97 -11.06 6.80
CA ARG A 93 26.35 -11.76 8.04
C ARG A 93 27.08 -13.08 7.78
N GLU A 94 26.65 -13.84 6.77
CA GLU A 94 27.31 -15.10 6.39
C GLU A 94 28.73 -14.84 5.84
N GLN A 95 28.91 -13.78 5.03
CA GLN A 95 30.22 -13.35 4.55
C GLN A 95 31.13 -12.90 5.71
N GLU A 96 30.63 -12.08 6.63
CA GLU A 96 31.40 -11.63 7.81
C GLU A 96 31.84 -12.81 8.70
N LEU A 97 30.98 -13.83 8.86
CA LEU A 97 31.32 -15.04 9.60
C LEU A 97 32.38 -15.88 8.87
N ALA A 98 32.23 -16.07 7.55
CA ALA A 98 33.20 -16.80 6.74
C ALA A 98 34.58 -16.12 6.72
N GLU A 99 34.61 -14.78 6.59
CA GLU A 99 35.84 -13.99 6.72
C GLU A 99 36.47 -14.16 8.11
N ARG A 100 35.65 -14.12 9.17
CA ARG A 100 36.14 -14.34 10.54
C ARG A 100 36.73 -15.74 10.73
N GLU A 101 36.13 -16.78 10.17
CA GLU A 101 36.66 -18.14 10.22
C GLU A 101 37.98 -18.28 9.46
N GLN A 102 38.12 -17.64 8.29
CA GLN A 102 39.37 -17.60 7.54
C GLN A 102 40.49 -16.92 8.34
N LEU A 103 40.18 -15.83 9.05
CA LEU A 103 41.11 -15.15 9.94
C LEU A 103 41.48 -15.99 11.17
N LEU A 104 40.53 -16.78 11.71
CA LEU A 104 40.78 -17.69 12.83
C LEU A 104 41.65 -18.89 12.42
N ASN A 105 41.38 -19.49 11.26
CA ASN A 105 42.22 -20.57 10.70
C ASN A 105 43.65 -20.10 10.43
N ARG A 106 43.82 -18.84 9.98
CA ARG A 106 45.15 -18.24 9.84
C ARG A 106 45.90 -18.14 11.17
N ARG A 107 45.22 -17.82 12.27
CA ARG A 107 45.84 -17.62 13.59
C ARG A 107 46.22 -18.92 14.30
N LEU A 108 45.47 -20.00 14.06
CA LEU A 108 45.69 -21.30 14.71
C LEU A 108 46.66 -22.21 13.94
N GLY A 109 47.07 -21.84 12.72
CA GLY A 109 47.84 -22.70 11.81
C GLY A 109 49.31 -22.37 11.57
N HIS A 110 49.95 -21.39 12.25
CA HIS A 110 51.33 -21.03 11.91
C HIS A 110 52.27 -20.88 13.13
N ASP A 111 53.01 -21.95 13.38
CA ASP A 111 54.35 -21.91 13.96
C ASP A 111 55.31 -21.51 12.82
N HIS A 112 55.84 -20.29 12.93
CA HIS A 112 56.98 -19.66 12.24
C HIS A 112 57.52 -20.28 10.90
N THR A 113 57.41 -19.57 9.75
CA THR A 113 58.51 -19.23 8.78
C THR A 113 58.12 -18.96 7.29
N GLU A 114 56.96 -18.40 6.92
CA GLU A 114 56.67 -18.08 5.48
C GLU A 114 56.12 -16.66 5.19
N ILE A 115 56.43 -15.69 6.06
CA ILE A 115 55.72 -14.39 6.14
C ILE A 115 55.95 -13.41 4.95
N ASN A 116 56.84 -13.69 3.98
CA ASN A 116 57.20 -12.70 2.94
C ASN A 116 56.53 -12.90 1.56
N VAL A 117 56.23 -14.14 1.14
CA VAL A 117 55.62 -14.38 -0.19
C VAL A 117 54.11 -14.10 -0.18
N ASP A 118 53.48 -14.29 0.97
CA ASP A 118 52.02 -14.17 1.12
C ASP A 118 51.56 -12.70 1.18
N TYR A 119 52.44 -11.74 1.49
CA TYR A 119 52.06 -10.33 1.65
C TYR A 119 51.60 -9.66 0.33
N LEU A 120 52.29 -9.90 -0.80
CA LEU A 120 51.91 -9.33 -2.10
C LEU A 120 50.69 -10.02 -2.70
N ALA A 121 50.57 -11.34 -2.56
CA ALA A 121 49.37 -12.07 -2.94
C ALA A 121 48.16 -11.66 -2.08
N GLN A 122 48.38 -11.36 -0.81
CA GLN A 122 47.40 -10.83 0.13
C GLN A 122 47.00 -9.38 -0.21
N GLU A 123 47.94 -8.52 -0.63
CA GLU A 123 47.63 -7.17 -1.08
C GLU A 123 46.76 -7.21 -2.34
N GLN A 124 47.09 -8.09 -3.30
CA GLN A 124 46.28 -8.31 -4.50
C GLN A 124 44.86 -8.84 -4.15
N ALA A 125 44.76 -9.80 -3.22
CA ALA A 125 43.48 -10.32 -2.75
C ALA A 125 42.67 -9.26 -1.99
N SER A 126 43.32 -8.44 -1.17
CA SER A 126 42.71 -7.32 -0.44
C SER A 126 42.23 -6.22 -1.38
N LEU A 127 43.00 -5.92 -2.43
CA LEU A 127 42.61 -4.99 -3.48
C LEU A 127 41.42 -5.53 -4.28
N GLN A 128 41.42 -6.80 -4.67
CA GLN A 128 40.28 -7.43 -5.34
C GLN A 128 39.02 -7.52 -4.47
N ASN A 129 39.18 -7.81 -3.18
CA ASN A 129 38.07 -7.84 -2.23
C ASN A 129 37.51 -6.43 -1.98
N SER A 130 38.38 -5.42 -1.89
CA SER A 130 37.98 -4.01 -1.83
C SER A 130 37.22 -3.59 -3.08
N HIS A 131 37.67 -4.04 -4.26
CA HIS A 131 36.99 -3.73 -5.51
C HIS A 131 35.58 -4.34 -5.56
N ARG A 132 35.45 -5.60 -5.14
CA ARG A 132 34.15 -6.29 -5.02
C ARG A 132 33.22 -5.61 -4.00
N HIS A 133 33.73 -5.19 -2.85
CA HIS A 133 32.96 -4.44 -1.86
C HIS A 133 32.48 -3.08 -2.40
N VAL A 134 33.32 -2.36 -3.14
CA VAL A 134 32.95 -1.10 -3.79
C VAL A 134 31.89 -1.33 -4.87
N ASP A 135 32.01 -2.39 -5.67
CA ASP A 135 31.01 -2.75 -6.68
C ASP A 135 29.67 -3.14 -6.04
N ASP A 136 29.67 -3.87 -4.93
CA ASP A 136 28.46 -4.23 -4.19
C ASP A 136 27.79 -2.99 -3.54
N MET A 137 28.60 -2.07 -3.00
CA MET A 137 28.11 -0.76 -2.53
C MET A 137 27.54 0.08 -3.68
N TRP A 138 28.16 0.07 -4.85
CA TRP A 138 27.69 0.79 -6.03
C TRP A 138 26.36 0.20 -6.55
N HIS A 139 26.25 -1.12 -6.63
CA HIS A 139 25.02 -1.81 -6.98
C HIS A 139 23.90 -1.56 -5.96
N THR A 140 24.22 -1.58 -4.67
CA THR A 140 23.26 -1.25 -3.61
C THR A 140 22.82 0.21 -3.69
N GLY A 141 23.75 1.15 -3.89
CA GLY A 141 23.47 2.58 -4.02
C GLY A 141 22.60 2.91 -5.25
N THR A 142 22.87 2.27 -6.39
CA THR A 142 22.06 2.45 -7.61
C THR A 142 20.67 1.88 -7.46
N ASN A 143 20.50 0.73 -6.79
CA ASN A 143 19.18 0.18 -6.50
C ASN A 143 18.37 1.09 -5.55
N ILE A 144 18.97 1.60 -4.49
CA ILE A 144 18.31 2.54 -3.56
C ILE A 144 17.92 3.84 -4.29
N LEU A 145 18.81 4.39 -5.12
CA LEU A 145 18.51 5.59 -5.91
C LEU A 145 17.41 5.34 -6.94
N ASN A 146 17.36 4.16 -7.56
CA ASN A 146 16.29 3.78 -8.48
C ASN A 146 14.95 3.62 -7.75
N THR A 147 14.94 3.03 -6.56
CA THR A 147 13.74 2.95 -5.71
C THR A 147 13.27 4.34 -5.27
N LEU A 148 14.18 5.23 -4.86
CA LEU A 148 13.85 6.62 -4.49
C LEU A 148 13.36 7.44 -5.68
N LYS A 149 13.98 7.28 -6.86
CA LYS A 149 13.54 7.92 -8.11
C LYS A 149 12.17 7.42 -8.53
N TYR A 150 11.93 6.12 -8.47
CA TYR A 150 10.64 5.51 -8.76
C TYR A 150 9.55 5.97 -7.77
N ASN A 151 9.88 6.08 -6.49
CA ASN A 151 8.99 6.61 -5.46
C ASN A 151 8.67 8.09 -5.72
N ARG A 152 9.67 8.90 -6.11
CA ARG A 152 9.47 10.31 -6.48
C ARG A 152 8.59 10.47 -7.71
N ASP A 153 8.81 9.66 -8.75
CA ASP A 153 8.01 9.74 -9.98
C ASP A 153 6.58 9.20 -9.76
N THR A 154 6.41 8.19 -8.91
CA THR A 154 5.09 7.67 -8.52
C THR A 154 4.34 8.67 -7.64
N ILE A 155 4.99 9.28 -6.65
CA ILE A 155 4.39 10.33 -5.79
C ILE A 155 4.11 11.59 -6.62
N LYS A 156 4.98 11.97 -7.56
CA LYS A 156 4.70 13.09 -8.48
C LYS A 156 3.57 12.76 -9.44
N SER A 157 3.48 11.54 -9.97
CA SER A 157 2.37 11.12 -10.83
C SER A 157 1.06 11.05 -10.07
N ALA A 158 1.08 10.55 -8.82
CA ALA A 158 -0.06 10.56 -7.92
C ALA A 158 -0.47 12.00 -7.56
N HIS A 159 0.47 12.87 -7.20
CA HIS A 159 0.22 14.27 -6.87
C HIS A 159 -0.31 15.05 -8.08
N ARG A 160 0.29 14.86 -9.26
CA ARG A 160 -0.19 15.48 -10.51
C ARG A 160 -1.57 14.97 -10.88
N ARG A 161 -1.85 13.67 -10.72
CA ARG A 161 -3.19 13.09 -10.91
C ARG A 161 -4.20 13.59 -9.87
N ILE A 162 -3.80 13.79 -8.62
CA ILE A 162 -4.64 14.39 -7.57
C ILE A 162 -4.95 15.85 -7.89
N ILE A 163 -3.96 16.63 -8.36
CA ILE A 163 -4.15 18.00 -8.83
C ILE A 163 -5.05 18.02 -10.06
N ASP A 164 -4.84 17.11 -11.02
CA ASP A 164 -5.66 17.00 -12.23
C ASP A 164 -7.10 16.54 -11.87
N TRP A 165 -7.28 15.73 -10.83
CA TRP A 165 -8.60 15.38 -10.27
C TRP A 165 -9.25 16.56 -9.55
N ALA A 166 -8.49 17.36 -8.80
CA ALA A 166 -8.97 18.58 -8.16
C ALA A 166 -9.38 19.64 -9.20
N ASN A 167 -8.63 19.74 -10.29
CA ASN A 167 -8.84 20.72 -11.36
C ASN A 167 -9.89 20.30 -12.39
N THR A 168 -10.18 19.00 -12.54
CA THR A 168 -11.15 18.55 -13.54
C THR A 168 -12.56 18.50 -12.97
N ARG A 169 -12.76 18.12 -11.70
CA ARG A 169 -14.06 18.18 -11.02
C ARG A 169 -13.84 18.28 -9.51
N GLY A 170 -14.27 19.39 -8.93
CA GLY A 170 -14.34 19.59 -7.49
C GLY A 170 -14.83 18.33 -6.78
N TRP A 171 -14.09 17.94 -5.75
CA TRP A 171 -14.28 16.75 -4.94
C TRP A 171 -15.53 16.80 -4.03
N SER A 172 -16.64 17.34 -4.53
CA SER A 172 -17.86 17.57 -3.77
C SER A 172 -19.03 16.70 -4.26
N ASN A 173 -19.39 16.71 -5.54
CA ASN A 173 -20.77 16.30 -5.88
C ASN A 173 -21.14 14.82 -5.71
N ALA A 174 -20.22 13.86 -5.58
CA ALA A 174 -20.62 12.46 -5.37
C ALA A 174 -20.89 12.13 -3.88
N THR A 175 -20.18 12.77 -2.95
CA THR A 175 -20.40 12.61 -1.50
C THR A 175 -21.31 13.70 -0.94
N ILE A 176 -21.23 14.94 -1.46
CA ILE A 176 -22.20 15.99 -1.15
C ILE A 176 -23.58 15.65 -1.71
N SER A 177 -23.76 15.10 -2.92
CA SER A 177 -25.13 14.74 -3.35
C SER A 177 -25.76 13.59 -2.54
N LEU A 178 -24.97 12.65 -2.02
CA LEU A 178 -25.49 11.54 -1.21
C LEU A 178 -25.81 11.95 0.24
N ILE A 179 -25.14 12.98 0.77
CA ILE A 179 -25.43 13.58 2.08
C ILE A 179 -26.52 14.65 1.96
N GLU A 180 -26.43 15.50 0.94
CA GLU A 180 -27.38 16.56 0.64
C GLU A 180 -28.74 15.99 0.22
N ARG A 181 -28.84 14.81 -0.40
CA ARG A 181 -30.16 14.21 -0.69
C ARG A 181 -30.93 13.83 0.59
N ARG A 182 -30.24 13.47 1.68
CA ARG A 182 -30.88 13.18 2.98
C ARG A 182 -31.27 14.47 3.72
N VAL A 183 -30.42 15.51 3.67
CA VAL A 183 -30.70 16.82 4.28
C VAL A 183 -31.67 17.68 3.47
N SER A 184 -31.68 17.53 2.14
CA SER A 184 -32.56 18.25 1.22
C SER A 184 -33.99 17.72 1.32
N GLN A 185 -34.19 16.41 1.44
CA GLN A 185 -35.52 15.85 1.77
C GLN A 185 -36.07 16.43 3.08
N ASP A 186 -35.25 16.49 4.15
CA ASP A 186 -35.64 17.12 5.41
C ASP A 186 -35.99 18.61 5.25
N LYS A 187 -35.21 19.35 4.44
CA LYS A 187 -35.46 20.77 4.19
C LYS A 187 -36.78 21.02 3.44
N TYR A 188 -37.13 20.17 2.48
CA TYR A 188 -38.40 20.28 1.75
C TYR A 188 -39.60 19.93 2.65
N ILE A 189 -39.48 18.95 3.53
CA ILE A 189 -40.52 18.58 4.50
C ILE A 189 -40.73 19.72 5.51
N TRP A 190 -39.64 20.29 6.04
CA TRP A 190 -39.72 21.39 7.01
C TRP A 190 -40.29 22.67 6.39
N LEU A 191 -39.86 23.02 5.17
CA LEU A 191 -40.37 24.18 4.45
C LEU A 191 -41.83 24.00 4.04
N GLY A 192 -42.22 22.79 3.62
CA GLY A 192 -43.62 22.44 3.32
C GLY A 192 -44.53 22.61 4.53
N GLY A 193 -44.10 22.14 5.71
CA GLY A 193 -44.87 22.28 6.95
C GLY A 193 -44.98 23.72 7.46
N MET A 194 -43.92 24.53 7.31
CA MET A 194 -43.97 25.95 7.68
C MET A 194 -44.96 26.74 6.81
N ILE A 195 -44.93 26.54 5.49
CA ILE A 195 -45.82 27.24 4.56
C ILE A 195 -47.27 26.81 4.79
N PHE A 196 -47.51 25.52 4.99
CA PHE A 196 -48.83 24.97 5.26
C PHE A 196 -49.42 25.52 6.57
N THR A 197 -48.63 25.52 7.65
CA THR A 197 -49.05 26.05 8.95
C THR A 197 -49.35 27.55 8.87
N TRP A 198 -48.52 28.31 8.15
CA TRP A 198 -48.72 29.74 7.97
C TRP A 198 -49.96 30.06 7.12
N GLY A 199 -50.23 29.27 6.07
CA GLY A 199 -51.47 29.35 5.29
C GLY A 199 -52.71 29.01 6.10
N CYS A 200 -52.65 27.97 6.93
CA CYS A 200 -53.76 27.54 7.78
C CYS A 200 -54.08 28.56 8.89
N TYR A 201 -53.07 29.25 9.43
CA TYR A 201 -53.26 30.34 10.41
C TYR A 201 -53.93 31.58 9.80
N ARG A 202 -53.72 31.85 8.50
CA ARG A 202 -54.36 32.96 7.78
C ARG A 202 -55.85 32.69 7.48
N SER A 203 -56.24 31.43 7.27
CA SER A 203 -57.57 31.08 6.74
C SER A 203 -58.67 30.81 7.76
N GLY A 204 -58.42 30.97 9.06
CA GLY A 204 -59.47 31.00 10.08
C GLY A 204 -60.21 29.67 10.29
N GLY A 205 -59.84 28.94 11.33
CA GLY A 205 -60.73 28.14 12.18
C GLY A 205 -61.29 26.79 11.68
N TYR A 206 -61.60 26.60 10.39
CA TYR A 206 -62.49 25.49 9.99
C TYR A 206 -61.82 24.29 9.29
N ILE A 207 -60.48 24.31 9.12
CA ILE A 207 -59.73 23.31 8.34
C ILE A 207 -58.77 22.46 9.20
N LEU A 208 -58.62 22.79 10.49
CA LEU A 208 -57.68 22.12 11.41
C LEU A 208 -57.97 20.61 11.59
N ASP A 209 -59.24 20.20 11.60
CA ASP A 209 -59.61 18.77 11.75
C ASP A 209 -59.28 17.94 10.51
N VAL A 210 -59.45 18.49 9.31
CA VAL A 210 -59.12 17.78 8.05
C VAL A 210 -57.60 17.74 7.84
N ALA A 211 -56.89 18.78 8.29
CA ALA A 211 -55.44 18.88 8.16
C ALA A 211 -54.68 17.92 9.07
N PHE A 212 -55.18 17.65 10.29
CA PHE A 212 -54.53 16.72 11.23
C PHE A 212 -54.57 15.28 10.72
N GLY A 213 -55.67 14.87 10.08
CA GLY A 213 -55.80 13.55 9.44
C GLY A 213 -54.84 13.34 8.26
N ALA A 214 -54.72 14.34 7.38
CA ALA A 214 -53.81 14.27 6.22
C ALA A 214 -52.33 14.24 6.63
N TYR A 215 -51.96 14.97 7.69
CA TYR A 215 -50.60 14.95 8.23
C TYR A 215 -50.22 13.59 8.82
N LEU A 216 -51.17 12.91 9.48
CA LEU A 216 -50.96 11.59 10.06
C LEU A 216 -50.77 10.53 8.96
N GLU A 217 -51.53 10.58 7.87
CA GLU A 217 -51.33 9.66 6.73
C GLU A 217 -49.98 9.88 6.03
N ILE A 218 -49.55 11.12 5.84
CA ILE A 218 -48.25 11.43 5.20
C ILE A 218 -47.09 10.99 6.10
N LEU A 219 -47.22 11.14 7.42
CA LEU A 219 -46.20 10.69 8.37
C LEU A 219 -46.08 9.15 8.39
N VAL A 220 -47.22 8.44 8.33
CA VAL A 220 -47.26 6.97 8.25
C VAL A 220 -46.69 6.46 6.92
N LEU A 221 -46.81 7.20 5.82
CA LEU A 221 -46.20 6.86 4.52
C LEU A 221 -44.68 7.12 4.44
N CYS A 222 -44.10 7.84 5.40
CA CYS A 222 -42.68 8.21 5.42
C CYS A 222 -41.81 7.44 6.43
N ILE A 223 -42.40 6.55 7.25
CA ILE A 223 -41.70 5.58 8.09
C ILE A 223 -41.54 4.26 7.32
#